data_AF-A0A832N0B7-F1
#
_entry.id   AF-A0A832N0B7-F1
#
_cell.length_a   1.000
_cell.length_b   1.000
_cell.length_c   1.000
_cell.angle_alpha   90.00
_cell.angle_beta   90.00
_cell.angle_gamma   90.00
#
_symmetry.space_group_name_H-M   'P 1'
#
loop_
_entity.id
_entity.type
_entity.pdbx_description
1 polymer ?
#
loop_
_entity_poly.entity_id
_entity_poly.type
_entity_poly.pdbx_seq_one_letter_code
_entity_poly.pdbx_strand_id
1 'polypeptide(L)'
;AYFDEATECPIAAYRARGDRVTFVAELAANWARLRNEVPEKRKVALVLANYPNKDGRLANGVGLDTPAATVHVLKILSEAGYFVSNPPENSDELMQAILKGPTNWLTDRAQKTGGVQMSMADYQIAYGQLPYEVRQKIEERWGAPEQDPFYTPGSVDCGHFALSVLQFGNVIVGLQPARGYNIDPTDTYHSPDLVPPHNYLAFYFWLRHQFGAHAIVHMGKHGNLEWLPGKALAQSETCMPEVVLGPMPHIYPFIVNDPGEGTQAKRRAQAVIIDHLTPPLTRAETYGPLKELEALVDEYYEAAGVDPRRIDHLRREILSLTSVTGLDQDAGLSGSDEESDLAKLDAYLCELKEAQIRDGLHVFGQSPTGALERDLVIALVRVPRGDGTGENASLIQAISQDLGLGFDPLDADMAAAWEGERPDVLAAVSDDNWRSTGDTIERLEMLAIELVEGRADVCGNATAKVMQHIESTVFPCVRDCGLKEGTALLTALSGHFVAPAPSGA
;
A
#
# COMPACT_ATOMS: atom_id res chain seq x y z
N ALA A 1 -18.00 41.48 -2.69
CA ALA A 1 -17.72 42.77 -3.33
C ALA A 1 -18.73 43.77 -2.81
N TYR A 2 -18.31 45.01 -2.58
CA TYR A 2 -19.23 46.14 -2.43
C TYR A 2 -18.93 47.14 -3.54
N PHE A 3 -19.93 47.91 -3.94
CA PHE A 3 -19.76 48.97 -4.92
C PHE A 3 -19.28 50.22 -4.19
N ASP A 4 -18.13 50.78 -4.62
CA ASP A 4 -17.62 52.01 -4.06
C ASP A 4 -18.16 53.20 -4.85
N GLU A 5 -19.01 54.01 -4.23
CA GLU A 5 -19.68 55.14 -4.91
C GLU A 5 -18.71 56.27 -5.29
N ALA A 6 -17.58 56.43 -4.60
CA ALA A 6 -16.63 57.51 -4.87
C ALA A 6 -15.77 57.23 -6.11
N THR A 7 -15.49 55.96 -6.39
CA THR A 7 -14.68 55.50 -7.52
C THR A 7 -15.51 54.81 -8.61
N GLU A 8 -16.83 54.69 -8.41
CA GLU A 8 -17.80 54.03 -9.29
C GLU A 8 -17.38 52.61 -9.73
N CYS A 9 -16.67 51.89 -8.86
CA CYS A 9 -16.11 50.58 -9.20
C CYS A 9 -16.47 49.48 -8.18
N PRO A 10 -16.63 48.22 -8.63
CA PRO A 10 -16.82 47.09 -7.73
C PRO A 10 -15.48 46.72 -7.06
N ILE A 11 -15.42 46.84 -5.73
CA ILE A 11 -14.24 46.45 -4.95
C ILE A 11 -14.39 45.00 -4.47
N ALA A 12 -13.45 44.15 -4.87
CA ALA A 12 -13.30 42.81 -4.32
C ALA A 12 -12.61 42.87 -2.96
N ALA A 13 -13.15 42.17 -1.96
CA ALA A 13 -12.60 42.09 -0.62
C ALA A 13 -12.79 40.67 -0.05
N TYR A 14 -11.85 40.22 0.77
CA TYR A 14 -11.95 38.96 1.49
C TYR A 14 -12.87 39.13 2.71
N ARG A 15 -13.87 38.25 2.83
CA ARG A 15 -14.73 38.18 4.02
C ARG A 15 -14.49 36.85 4.72
N ALA A 16 -14.11 36.91 5.99
CA ALA A 16 -13.91 35.71 6.80
C ALA A 16 -15.22 34.92 6.94
N ARG A 17 -15.09 33.60 6.93
CA ARG A 17 -16.17 32.64 7.23
C ARG A 17 -15.92 32.09 8.62
N GLY A 18 -16.82 32.38 9.57
CA GLY A 18 -16.60 32.13 10.99
C GLY A 18 -16.33 30.65 11.29
N ASP A 19 -17.16 29.77 10.74
CA ASP A 19 -17.02 28.31 10.82
C ASP A 19 -15.64 27.82 10.33
N ARG A 20 -15.14 28.38 9.21
CA ARG A 20 -13.82 28.02 8.67
C ARG A 20 -12.68 28.53 9.55
N VAL A 21 -12.81 29.73 10.10
CA VAL A 21 -11.82 30.30 11.04
C VAL A 21 -11.76 29.45 12.31
N THR A 22 -12.91 29.05 12.86
CA THR A 22 -12.98 28.17 14.03
C THR A 22 -12.30 26.83 13.75
N PHE A 23 -12.62 26.17 12.64
CA PHE A 23 -12.00 24.88 12.29
C PHE A 23 -10.46 24.96 12.22
N VAL A 24 -9.93 25.97 11.53
CA VAL A 24 -8.48 26.16 11.40
C VAL A 24 -7.83 26.49 12.74
N ALA A 25 -8.48 27.32 13.56
CA ALA A 25 -7.97 27.66 14.90
C ALA A 25 -7.96 26.44 15.83
N GLU A 26 -9.01 25.62 15.81
CA GLU A 26 -9.09 24.39 16.59
C GLU A 26 -8.06 23.35 16.13
N LEU A 27 -7.86 23.19 14.82
CA LEU A 27 -6.87 22.28 14.28
C LEU A 27 -5.45 22.70 14.71
N ALA A 28 -5.13 23.99 14.59
CA ALA A 28 -3.86 24.54 15.06
C ALA A 28 -3.68 24.36 16.57
N ALA A 29 -4.73 24.59 17.36
CA ALA A 29 -4.72 24.38 18.81
C ALA A 29 -4.49 22.90 19.17
N ASN A 30 -5.08 21.96 18.43
CA ASN A 30 -4.89 20.53 18.66
C ASN A 30 -3.47 20.06 18.32
N TRP A 31 -2.87 20.58 17.25
CA TRP A 31 -1.43 20.35 16.97
C TRP A 31 -0.53 20.92 18.08
N ALA A 32 -0.84 22.13 18.58
CA ALA A 32 -0.10 22.74 19.68
C ALA A 32 -0.26 21.94 20.99
N ARG A 33 -1.47 21.44 21.29
CA ARG A 33 -1.74 20.55 22.41
C ARG A 33 -0.94 19.25 22.29
N LEU A 34 -0.94 18.62 21.12
CA LEU A 34 -0.17 17.39 20.88
C LEU A 34 1.32 17.59 21.18
N ARG A 35 1.89 18.72 20.74
CA ARG A 35 3.30 19.07 20.99
C ARG A 35 3.61 19.32 22.47
N ASN A 36 2.70 19.97 23.19
CA ASN A 36 2.90 20.32 24.61
C ASN A 36 2.64 19.16 25.57
N GLU A 37 1.94 18.12 25.13
CA GLU A 37 1.67 16.94 25.94
C GLU A 37 2.91 16.02 26.00
N VAL A 38 3.17 15.47 27.19
CA VAL A 38 4.26 14.50 27.41
C VAL A 38 3.89 13.13 26.80
N PRO A 39 4.85 12.36 26.23
CA PRO A 39 4.57 11.10 25.54
C PRO A 39 3.66 10.13 26.31
N GLU A 40 3.90 9.95 27.61
CA GLU A 40 3.12 9.04 28.47
C GLU A 40 1.62 9.40 28.52
N LYS A 41 1.28 10.69 28.42
CA LYS A 41 -0.10 11.20 28.42
C LYS A 41 -0.70 11.36 27.03
N ARG A 42 0.08 11.15 25.97
CA ARG A 42 -0.43 11.30 24.60
C ARG A 42 -1.36 10.17 24.25
N LYS A 43 -2.60 10.52 23.88
CA LYS A 43 -3.61 9.57 23.43
C LYS A 43 -3.59 9.43 21.91
N VAL A 44 -3.29 8.24 21.40
CA VAL A 44 -3.16 7.98 19.96
C VAL A 44 -4.13 6.89 19.53
N ALA A 45 -4.84 7.13 18.43
CA ALA A 45 -5.72 6.15 17.80
C ALA A 45 -5.09 5.60 16.53
N LEU A 46 -4.81 4.31 16.48
CA LEU A 46 -4.39 3.61 15.26
C LEU A 46 -5.65 3.01 14.61
N VAL A 47 -6.00 3.43 13.40
CA VAL A 47 -7.24 3.04 12.70
C VAL A 47 -6.90 2.16 11.51
N LEU A 48 -7.43 0.94 11.49
CA LEU A 48 -7.21 -0.05 10.44
C LEU A 48 -8.35 -0.01 9.43
N ALA A 49 -8.04 -0.03 8.14
CA ALA A 49 -9.05 -0.11 7.10
C ALA A 49 -9.66 -1.52 7.00
N ASN A 50 -10.92 -1.62 6.57
CA ASN A 50 -11.55 -2.88 6.23
C ASN A 50 -12.42 -2.72 5.00
N TYR A 51 -11.82 -3.00 3.84
CA TYR A 51 -12.48 -2.93 2.55
C TYR A 51 -11.96 -4.04 1.63
N PRO A 52 -12.83 -4.83 0.97
CA PRO A 52 -14.28 -4.95 1.22
C PRO A 52 -14.60 -5.48 2.63
N ASN A 53 -15.85 -5.31 3.10
CA ASN A 53 -16.27 -5.51 4.51
C ASN A 53 -16.33 -6.99 5.00
N LYS A 54 -15.51 -7.89 4.45
CA LYS A 54 -15.39 -9.28 4.91
C LYS A 54 -14.31 -9.40 5.98
N ASP A 55 -14.46 -10.34 6.92
CA ASP A 55 -13.45 -10.58 7.95
C ASP A 55 -12.11 -11.05 7.36
N GLY A 56 -12.12 -11.76 6.22
CA GLY A 56 -10.90 -12.10 5.48
C GLY A 56 -10.19 -10.91 4.80
N ARG A 57 -10.68 -9.68 4.99
CA ARG A 57 -10.14 -8.43 4.42
C ARG A 57 -9.93 -7.36 5.51
N LEU A 58 -9.86 -7.77 6.78
CA LEU A 58 -9.54 -6.87 7.88
C LEU A 58 -8.12 -6.33 7.73
N ALA A 59 -7.90 -5.09 8.16
CA ALA A 59 -6.60 -4.40 8.10
C ALA A 59 -6.01 -4.37 6.68
N ASN A 60 -6.84 -4.11 5.66
CA ASN A 60 -6.37 -4.05 4.28
C ASN A 60 -5.43 -2.85 4.08
N GLY A 61 -4.22 -3.11 3.61
CA GLY A 61 -3.21 -2.12 3.27
C GLY A 61 -2.51 -2.52 1.97
N VAL A 62 -2.57 -1.71 0.93
CA VAL A 62 -1.94 -2.05 -0.36
C VAL A 62 -0.42 -2.10 -0.18
N GLY A 63 0.15 -3.29 -0.35
CA GLY A 63 1.60 -3.50 -0.20
C GLY A 63 2.12 -3.39 1.23
N LEU A 64 1.24 -3.39 2.23
CA LEU A 64 1.59 -3.28 3.63
C LEU A 64 1.02 -4.48 4.40
N ASP A 65 1.83 -5.13 5.22
CA ASP A 65 1.35 -6.03 6.25
C ASP A 65 0.85 -5.17 7.42
N THR A 66 -0.38 -4.68 7.29
CA THR A 66 -0.97 -3.74 8.26
C THR A 66 -1.03 -4.32 9.68
N PRO A 67 -1.40 -5.60 9.91
CA PRO A 67 -1.32 -6.21 11.24
C PRO A 67 0.10 -6.17 11.83
N ALA A 68 1.12 -6.63 11.08
CA ALA A 68 2.50 -6.64 11.58
C ALA A 68 3.02 -5.22 11.79
N ALA A 69 2.72 -4.31 10.86
CA ALA A 69 3.03 -2.88 10.96
C ALA A 69 2.41 -2.24 12.21
N THR A 70 1.17 -2.59 12.54
CA THR A 70 0.48 -2.05 13.72
C THR A 70 1.12 -2.54 15.02
N VAL A 71 1.46 -3.84 15.10
CA VAL A 71 2.20 -4.40 16.25
C VAL A 71 3.56 -3.72 16.40
N HIS A 72 4.28 -3.53 15.30
CA HIS A 72 5.57 -2.84 15.31
C HIS A 72 5.45 -1.37 15.71
N VAL A 73 4.40 -0.65 15.25
CA VAL A 73 4.12 0.72 15.68
C VAL A 73 3.80 0.80 17.16
N LEU A 74 3.04 -0.15 17.73
CA LEU A 74 2.80 -0.20 19.17
C LEU A 74 4.12 -0.34 19.95
N LYS A 75 5.06 -1.14 19.45
CA LYS A 75 6.41 -1.26 20.01
C LYS A 75 7.20 0.04 19.90
N ILE A 76 7.23 0.68 18.73
CA ILE A 76 7.87 1.99 18.51
C ILE A 76 7.33 3.04 19.50
N LEU A 77 6.01 3.10 19.70
CA LEU A 77 5.37 4.02 20.63
C LEU A 77 5.76 3.72 22.08
N SER A 78 5.77 2.45 22.47
CA SER A 78 6.21 2.02 23.81
C SER A 78 7.67 2.43 24.09
N GLU A 79 8.56 2.16 23.14
CA GLU A 79 9.99 2.53 23.21
C GLU A 79 10.20 4.06 23.25
N ALA A 80 9.31 4.82 22.62
CA ALA A 80 9.29 6.28 22.66
C ALA A 80 8.66 6.87 23.93
N GLY A 81 8.23 6.04 24.89
CA GLY A 81 7.70 6.46 26.18
C GLY A 81 6.21 6.78 26.21
N TYR A 82 5.44 6.35 25.19
CA TYR A 82 3.98 6.39 25.26
C TYR A 82 3.47 5.30 26.21
N PHE A 83 2.35 5.58 26.89
CA PHE A 83 1.75 4.58 27.76
C PHE A 83 1.02 3.50 26.93
N VAL A 84 1.75 2.42 26.63
CA VAL A 84 1.23 1.23 25.93
C VAL A 84 1.15 0.07 26.91
N SER A 85 -0.06 -0.42 27.22
CA SER A 85 -0.27 -1.51 28.17
C SER A 85 -0.77 -2.77 27.48
N ASN A 86 -0.10 -3.91 27.74
CA ASN A 86 -0.47 -5.23 27.21
C ASN A 86 -0.70 -5.25 25.68
N PRO A 87 0.21 -4.69 24.86
CA PRO A 87 0.07 -4.80 23.40
C PRO A 87 0.17 -6.28 22.96
N PRO A 88 -0.48 -6.68 21.86
CA PRO A 88 -0.31 -8.01 21.27
C PRO A 88 1.15 -8.25 20.90
N GLU A 89 1.63 -9.48 21.07
CA GLU A 89 3.02 -9.84 20.76
C GLU A 89 3.27 -9.99 19.25
N ASN A 90 2.21 -10.32 18.49
CA ASN A 90 2.28 -10.61 17.06
C ASN A 90 0.95 -10.32 16.34
N SER A 91 0.99 -10.38 15.00
CA SER A 91 -0.16 -10.14 14.13
C SER A 91 -1.35 -11.05 14.42
N ASP A 92 -1.10 -12.33 14.73
CA ASP A 92 -2.17 -13.31 14.98
C ASP A 92 -2.96 -12.95 16.24
N GLU A 93 -2.27 -12.57 17.31
CA GLU A 93 -2.91 -12.11 18.55
C GLU A 93 -3.74 -10.84 18.33
N LEU A 94 -3.20 -9.87 17.57
CA LEU A 94 -3.94 -8.66 17.20
C LEU A 94 -5.21 -9.02 16.43
N MET A 95 -5.10 -9.87 15.40
CA MET A 95 -6.23 -10.26 14.57
C MET A 95 -7.28 -11.06 15.35
N GLN A 96 -6.87 -11.98 16.21
CA GLN A 96 -7.78 -12.70 17.11
C GLN A 96 -8.50 -11.77 18.08
N ALA A 97 -7.83 -10.73 18.59
CA ALA A 97 -8.45 -9.73 19.45
C ALA A 97 -9.50 -8.90 18.70
N ILE A 98 -9.21 -8.49 17.45
CA ILE A 98 -10.17 -7.77 16.60
C ILE A 98 -11.41 -8.64 16.31
N LEU A 99 -11.21 -9.92 15.97
CA LEU A 99 -12.29 -10.86 15.62
C LEU A 99 -13.25 -11.20 16.78
N LYS A 100 -12.83 -10.95 18.03
CA LYS A 100 -13.70 -11.05 19.22
C LYS A 100 -14.66 -9.87 19.35
N GLY A 101 -14.34 -8.73 18.74
CA GLY A 101 -15.14 -7.50 18.75
C GLY A 101 -16.16 -7.42 17.61
N PRO A 102 -16.96 -6.34 17.59
CA PRO A 102 -17.99 -6.13 16.57
C PRO A 102 -17.35 -5.68 15.25
N THR A 103 -16.90 -6.62 14.40
CA THR A 103 -16.35 -6.30 13.07
C THR A 103 -17.46 -5.79 12.12
N ASN A 104 -17.07 -5.34 10.92
CA ASN A 104 -18.03 -4.92 9.89
C ASN A 104 -18.89 -6.08 9.33
N TRP A 105 -18.58 -7.33 9.71
CA TRP A 105 -19.35 -8.51 9.34
C TRP A 105 -20.62 -8.62 10.18
N LEU A 106 -21.77 -8.36 9.57
CA LEU A 106 -23.03 -8.22 10.29
C LEU A 106 -23.62 -9.56 10.79
N THR A 107 -23.23 -10.68 10.19
CA THR A 107 -23.91 -11.99 10.35
C THR A 107 -23.86 -12.54 11.78
N ASP A 108 -22.71 -12.46 12.46
CA ASP A 108 -22.50 -12.97 13.81
C ASP A 108 -22.20 -11.86 14.83
N ARG A 109 -22.30 -10.58 14.41
CA ARG A 109 -21.98 -9.39 15.23
C ARG A 109 -22.65 -9.41 16.60
N ALA A 110 -23.93 -9.77 16.67
CA ALA A 110 -24.70 -9.76 17.92
C ALA A 110 -24.17 -10.74 18.99
N GLN A 111 -23.29 -11.67 18.61
CA GLN A 111 -22.67 -12.65 19.51
C GLN A 111 -21.26 -12.24 19.95
N LYS A 112 -20.71 -11.15 19.40
CA LYS A 112 -19.37 -10.63 19.72
C LYS A 112 -19.39 -9.89 21.06
N THR A 113 -18.32 -10.02 21.83
CA THR A 113 -18.25 -9.50 23.23
C THR A 113 -17.05 -8.58 23.48
N GLY A 114 -16.15 -8.41 22.51
CA GLY A 114 -15.04 -7.45 22.57
C GLY A 114 -15.43 -6.04 22.14
N GLY A 115 -14.45 -5.13 22.12
CA GLY A 115 -14.65 -3.73 21.73
C GLY A 115 -14.93 -2.80 22.89
N VAL A 116 -15.29 -1.56 22.57
CA VAL A 116 -15.73 -0.53 23.53
C VAL A 116 -17.18 -0.12 23.23
N GLN A 117 -17.80 0.58 24.17
CA GLN A 117 -19.18 1.06 24.03
C GLN A 117 -19.22 2.59 24.06
N MET A 118 -20.04 3.18 23.20
CA MET A 118 -20.43 4.58 23.30
C MET A 118 -21.90 4.64 23.71
N SER A 119 -22.20 5.29 24.84
CA SER A 119 -23.59 5.40 25.30
C SER A 119 -24.43 6.19 24.28
N MET A 120 -25.71 5.87 24.17
CA MET A 120 -26.62 6.61 23.29
C MET A 120 -26.75 8.08 23.71
N ALA A 121 -26.65 8.38 25.02
CA ALA A 121 -26.66 9.74 25.53
C ALA A 121 -25.44 10.54 25.03
N ASP A 122 -24.23 9.98 25.14
CA ASP A 122 -23.01 10.63 24.64
C ASP A 122 -23.06 10.82 23.12
N TYR A 123 -23.60 9.82 22.40
CA TYR A 123 -23.81 9.90 20.97
C TYR A 123 -24.74 11.05 20.61
N GLN A 124 -25.90 11.17 21.27
CA GLN A 124 -26.87 12.22 21.02
C GLN A 124 -26.33 13.62 21.33
N ILE A 125 -25.48 13.77 22.36
CA ILE A 125 -24.81 15.04 22.67
C ILE A 125 -23.94 15.48 21.50
N ALA A 126 -23.07 14.59 21.00
CA ALA A 126 -22.18 14.90 19.88
C ALA A 126 -22.95 15.09 18.56
N TYR A 127 -23.88 14.17 18.26
CA TYR A 127 -24.70 14.22 17.05
C TYR A 127 -25.57 15.48 17.02
N GLY A 128 -26.14 15.91 18.16
CA GLY A 128 -26.95 17.11 18.27
C GLY A 128 -26.21 18.42 17.97
N GLN A 129 -24.88 18.45 18.05
CA GLN A 129 -24.06 19.61 17.65
C GLN A 129 -23.91 19.74 16.12
N LEU A 130 -24.24 18.70 15.36
CA LEU A 130 -24.10 18.74 13.90
C LEU A 130 -25.13 19.69 13.26
N PRO A 131 -24.76 20.36 12.16
CA PRO A 131 -25.70 21.16 11.37
C PRO A 131 -26.95 20.36 11.01
N TYR A 132 -28.11 21.03 11.04
CA TYR A 132 -29.39 20.38 10.76
C TYR A 132 -29.41 19.63 9.42
N GLU A 133 -28.83 20.22 8.37
CA GLU A 133 -28.77 19.59 7.04
C GLU A 133 -27.95 18.29 7.02
N VAL A 134 -26.95 18.16 7.90
CA VAL A 134 -26.14 16.93 8.00
C VAL A 134 -26.96 15.84 8.66
N ARG A 135 -27.61 16.17 9.79
CA ARG A 135 -28.47 15.22 10.52
C ARG A 135 -29.63 14.74 9.66
N GLN A 136 -30.28 15.67 8.95
CA GLN A 136 -31.38 15.35 8.04
C GLN A 136 -30.93 14.35 6.96
N LYS A 137 -29.79 14.56 6.29
CA LYS A 137 -29.28 13.62 5.27
C LYS A 137 -29.00 12.23 5.84
N ILE A 138 -28.47 12.16 7.06
CA ILE A 138 -28.16 10.88 7.73
C ILE A 138 -29.47 10.17 8.08
N GLU A 139 -30.42 10.86 8.71
CA GLU A 139 -31.72 10.32 9.11
C GLU A 139 -32.59 9.91 7.92
N GLU A 140 -32.56 10.67 6.82
CA GLU A 140 -33.24 10.31 5.58
C GLU A 140 -32.70 9.01 4.98
N ARG A 141 -31.39 8.74 5.12
CA ARG A 141 -30.77 7.54 4.59
C ARG A 141 -30.84 6.34 5.53
N TRP A 142 -30.59 6.55 6.81
CA TRP A 142 -30.36 5.47 7.79
C TRP A 142 -31.42 5.38 8.89
N GLY A 143 -32.38 6.31 8.92
CA GLY A 143 -33.41 6.35 9.94
C GLY A 143 -32.89 6.90 11.27
N ALA A 144 -33.51 6.46 12.37
CA ALA A 144 -33.09 6.85 13.70
C ALA A 144 -31.81 6.08 14.12
N PRO A 145 -30.95 6.62 15.00
CA PRO A 145 -29.71 5.95 15.40
C PRO A 145 -29.92 4.56 16.01
N GLU A 146 -31.08 4.32 16.65
CA GLU A 146 -31.48 3.03 17.21
C GLU A 146 -31.73 1.94 16.16
N GLN A 147 -31.84 2.31 14.89
CA GLN A 147 -32.00 1.38 13.76
C GLN A 147 -30.65 0.91 13.21
N ASP A 148 -29.54 1.51 13.64
CA ASP A 148 -28.21 1.08 13.20
C ASP A 148 -27.92 -0.33 13.72
N PRO A 149 -27.37 -1.23 12.88
CA PRO A 149 -27.07 -2.58 13.32
C PRO A 149 -26.14 -2.65 14.55
N PHE A 150 -25.23 -1.70 14.74
CA PHE A 150 -24.28 -1.70 15.86
C PHE A 150 -24.87 -1.13 17.15
N TYR A 151 -26.13 -0.67 17.13
CA TYR A 151 -26.83 -0.26 18.33
C TYR A 151 -27.35 -1.48 19.11
N THR A 152 -27.12 -1.47 20.42
CA THR A 152 -27.66 -2.45 21.37
C THR A 152 -28.63 -1.74 22.33
N PRO A 153 -29.92 -2.13 22.34
CA PRO A 153 -30.90 -1.55 23.23
C PRO A 153 -30.56 -1.78 24.71
N GLY A 154 -30.76 -0.76 25.52
CA GLY A 154 -30.69 -0.85 26.98
C GLY A 154 -31.94 -1.47 27.58
N SER A 155 -31.78 -2.31 28.61
CA SER A 155 -32.92 -2.79 29.41
C SER A 155 -33.33 -1.80 30.51
N VAL A 156 -32.38 -0.98 30.98
CA VAL A 156 -32.54 0.00 32.07
C VAL A 156 -31.95 1.37 31.76
N ASP A 157 -31.31 1.52 30.59
CA ASP A 157 -30.71 2.77 30.10
C ASP A 157 -31.10 3.02 28.64
N CYS A 158 -30.52 4.05 28.02
CA CYS A 158 -30.78 4.44 26.64
C CYS A 158 -30.05 3.57 25.60
N GLY A 159 -29.38 2.47 26.00
CA GLY A 159 -28.58 1.64 25.09
C GLY A 159 -27.24 2.27 24.69
N HIS A 160 -26.54 1.58 23.79
CA HIS A 160 -25.19 1.96 23.36
C HIS A 160 -24.85 1.47 21.95
N PHE A 161 -23.85 2.09 21.33
CA PHE A 161 -23.18 1.57 20.15
C PHE A 161 -22.01 0.67 20.56
N ALA A 162 -21.92 -0.52 19.97
CA ALA A 162 -20.77 -1.40 20.09
C ALA A 162 -19.72 -1.03 19.04
N LEU A 163 -18.50 -0.70 19.48
CA LEU A 163 -17.44 -0.18 18.63
C LEU A 163 -16.22 -1.11 18.61
N SER A 164 -15.68 -1.38 17.42
CA SER A 164 -14.50 -2.23 17.25
C SER A 164 -13.23 -1.48 17.61
N VAL A 165 -12.94 -1.40 18.91
CA VAL A 165 -11.76 -0.73 19.46
C VAL A 165 -11.11 -1.61 20.53
N LEU A 166 -9.80 -1.78 20.42
CA LEU A 166 -8.94 -2.41 21.41
C LEU A 166 -8.14 -1.32 22.13
N GLN A 167 -8.04 -1.42 23.45
CA GLN A 167 -7.34 -0.43 24.27
C GLN A 167 -6.04 -1.02 24.84
N PHE A 168 -4.93 -0.35 24.55
CA PHE A 168 -3.60 -0.68 25.03
C PHE A 168 -3.04 0.52 25.82
N GLY A 169 -3.77 0.97 26.84
CA GLY A 169 -3.40 2.16 27.63
C GLY A 169 -3.86 3.45 26.94
N ASN A 170 -2.92 4.36 26.67
CA ASN A 170 -3.18 5.60 25.93
C ASN A 170 -3.03 5.41 24.40
N VAL A 171 -2.82 4.19 23.92
CA VAL A 171 -2.89 3.87 22.50
C VAL A 171 -4.05 2.90 22.27
N ILE A 172 -4.86 3.16 21.26
CA ILE A 172 -5.95 2.27 20.86
C ILE A 172 -5.73 1.78 19.44
N VAL A 173 -6.26 0.59 19.13
CA VAL A 173 -6.36 0.08 17.76
C VAL A 173 -7.84 -0.09 17.44
N GLY A 174 -8.34 0.62 16.44
CA GLY A 174 -9.74 0.57 16.02
C GLY A 174 -9.89 0.08 14.59
N LEU A 175 -10.94 -0.67 14.32
CA LEU A 175 -11.33 -1.03 12.96
C LEU A 175 -12.23 0.06 12.37
N GLN A 176 -11.84 0.64 11.24
CA GLN A 176 -12.65 1.66 10.57
C GLN A 176 -14.02 1.06 10.20
N PRO A 177 -15.11 1.73 10.61
CA PRO A 177 -16.43 1.27 10.22
C PRO A 177 -16.66 1.26 8.71
N ALA A 178 -17.53 0.33 8.28
CA ALA A 178 -18.00 0.27 6.92
C ALA A 178 -18.83 1.52 6.55
N ARG A 179 -18.71 1.96 5.29
CA ARG A 179 -19.45 3.12 4.77
C ARG A 179 -20.97 2.90 4.63
N GLY A 180 -21.45 1.66 4.78
CA GLY A 180 -22.88 1.33 4.79
C GLY A 180 -23.39 0.48 3.61
N TYR A 181 -22.57 0.23 2.57
CA TYR A 181 -22.95 -0.64 1.44
C TYR A 181 -23.39 -2.05 1.83
N ASN A 182 -22.92 -2.54 2.99
CA ASN A 182 -23.28 -3.85 3.55
C ASN A 182 -24.60 -3.85 4.34
N ILE A 183 -25.13 -2.68 4.70
CA ILE A 183 -26.35 -2.55 5.49
C ILE A 183 -27.58 -2.66 4.57
N ASP A 184 -27.51 -2.00 3.41
CA ASP A 184 -28.57 -2.01 2.40
C ASP A 184 -27.98 -2.06 0.97
N PRO A 185 -27.56 -3.24 0.49
CA PRO A 185 -26.85 -3.36 -0.79
C PRO A 185 -27.65 -2.90 -2.01
N THR A 186 -28.98 -3.08 -1.99
CA THR A 186 -29.86 -2.83 -3.15
C THR A 186 -29.98 -1.34 -3.45
N ASP A 187 -30.31 -0.51 -2.46
CA ASP A 187 -30.49 0.94 -2.69
C ASP A 187 -29.15 1.69 -2.74
N THR A 188 -28.08 1.09 -2.18
CA THR A 188 -26.76 1.71 -2.19
C THR A 188 -25.99 1.50 -3.50
N TYR A 189 -26.37 0.50 -4.30
CA TYR A 189 -25.65 0.13 -5.55
C TYR A 189 -25.47 1.31 -6.53
N HIS A 190 -26.37 2.30 -6.49
CA HIS A 190 -26.34 3.49 -7.35
C HIS A 190 -26.07 4.81 -6.61
N SER A 191 -25.63 4.76 -5.34
CA SER A 191 -25.48 5.94 -4.48
C SER A 191 -24.00 6.31 -4.25
N PRO A 192 -23.36 7.06 -5.15
CA PRO A 192 -21.96 7.49 -4.99
C PRO A 192 -21.77 8.51 -3.83
N ASP A 193 -22.85 9.19 -3.46
CA ASP A 193 -22.93 10.19 -2.40
C ASP A 193 -23.47 9.61 -1.07
N LEU A 194 -23.34 8.28 -0.87
CA LEU A 194 -23.75 7.62 0.37
C LEU A 194 -23.06 8.22 1.60
N VAL A 195 -23.88 8.81 2.47
CA VAL A 195 -23.48 9.35 3.77
C VAL A 195 -23.20 8.22 4.77
N PRO A 196 -22.25 8.40 5.71
CA PRO A 196 -21.90 7.34 6.66
C PRO A 196 -23.05 7.02 7.63
N PRO A 197 -23.20 5.75 8.07
CA PRO A 197 -24.23 5.33 9.04
C PRO A 197 -23.89 5.79 10.46
N HIS A 198 -24.85 5.67 11.40
CA HIS A 198 -24.70 6.18 12.76
C HIS A 198 -23.52 5.57 13.51
N ASN A 199 -23.21 4.28 13.35
CA ASN A 199 -22.04 3.67 14.02
C ASN A 199 -20.71 4.27 13.54
N TYR A 200 -20.65 4.69 12.27
CA TYR A 200 -19.46 5.33 11.72
C TYR A 200 -19.21 6.65 12.46
N LEU A 201 -20.26 7.43 12.67
CA LEU A 201 -20.19 8.66 13.47
C LEU A 201 -19.84 8.34 14.93
N ALA A 202 -20.50 7.34 15.53
CA ALA A 202 -20.26 6.94 16.92
C ALA A 202 -18.79 6.55 17.16
N PHE A 203 -18.18 5.80 16.24
CA PHE A 203 -16.76 5.44 16.31
C PHE A 203 -15.86 6.66 16.41
N TYR A 204 -15.98 7.62 15.47
CA TYR A 204 -15.12 8.81 15.48
C TYR A 204 -15.48 9.81 16.59
N PHE A 205 -16.75 9.91 16.99
CA PHE A 205 -17.13 10.70 18.15
C PHE A 205 -16.56 10.14 19.44
N TRP A 206 -16.55 8.81 19.60
CA TRP A 206 -15.91 8.15 20.72
C TRP A 206 -14.41 8.47 20.76
N LEU A 207 -13.72 8.36 19.62
CA LEU A 207 -12.29 8.72 19.52
C LEU A 207 -12.03 10.18 19.93
N ARG A 208 -12.86 11.11 19.45
CA ARG A 208 -12.68 12.57 19.68
C ARG A 208 -13.05 13.02 21.08
N HIS A 209 -14.15 12.51 21.63
CA HIS A 209 -14.80 13.10 22.80
C HIS A 209 -14.68 12.23 24.05
N GLN A 210 -14.74 10.90 23.92
CA GLN A 210 -14.71 10.00 25.08
C GLN A 210 -13.30 9.50 25.36
N PHE A 211 -12.62 8.94 24.34
CA PHE A 211 -11.21 8.63 24.44
C PHE A 211 -10.39 9.93 24.54
N GLY A 212 -10.76 10.93 23.74
CA GLY A 212 -10.08 12.23 23.71
C GLY A 212 -8.71 12.13 23.05
N ALA A 213 -8.65 11.45 21.88
CA ALA A 213 -7.42 11.31 21.11
C ALA A 213 -6.73 12.67 20.90
N HIS A 214 -5.41 12.68 20.97
CA HIS A 214 -4.58 13.82 20.57
C HIS A 214 -4.21 13.75 19.10
N ALA A 215 -4.10 12.53 18.56
CA ALA A 215 -3.88 12.28 17.14
C ALA A 215 -4.56 10.99 16.71
N ILE A 216 -4.96 10.96 15.44
CA ILE A 216 -5.49 9.76 14.77
C ILE A 216 -4.49 9.38 13.67
N VAL A 217 -4.11 8.11 13.64
CA VAL A 217 -3.22 7.50 12.66
C VAL A 217 -4.02 6.48 11.87
N HIS A 218 -4.30 6.72 10.60
CA HIS A 218 -4.85 5.68 9.73
C HIS A 218 -3.71 4.83 9.18
N MET A 219 -3.77 3.52 9.39
CA MET A 219 -2.67 2.61 9.03
C MET A 219 -2.88 2.07 7.61
N GLY A 220 -2.05 2.55 6.67
CA GLY A 220 -1.96 2.02 5.32
C GLY A 220 -3.03 2.54 4.34
N LYS A 221 -2.66 2.54 3.06
CA LYS A 221 -3.56 2.84 1.95
C LYS A 221 -4.67 1.77 1.84
N HIS A 222 -5.95 2.10 1.75
CA HIS A 222 -6.59 3.38 2.07
C HIS A 222 -7.81 3.10 2.96
N GLY A 223 -8.15 4.08 3.79
CA GLY A 223 -9.40 4.12 4.50
C GLY A 223 -10.53 4.56 3.58
N ASN A 224 -11.71 4.76 4.16
CA ASN A 224 -12.89 5.22 3.43
C ASN A 224 -13.34 6.65 3.82
N LEU A 225 -12.61 7.32 4.73
CA LEU A 225 -13.02 8.59 5.36
C LEU A 225 -12.85 9.77 4.41
N GLU A 226 -11.69 9.89 3.79
CA GLU A 226 -11.32 10.92 2.81
C GLU A 226 -12.15 10.82 1.53
N TRP A 227 -12.86 9.70 1.34
CA TRP A 227 -13.76 9.43 0.22
C TRP A 227 -15.22 9.71 0.53
N LEU A 228 -15.58 10.03 1.77
CA LEU A 228 -16.96 10.34 2.15
C LEU A 228 -17.51 11.54 1.35
N PRO A 229 -18.84 11.66 1.20
CA PRO A 229 -19.47 12.69 0.37
C PRO A 229 -19.14 14.11 0.87
N GLY A 230 -18.89 15.02 -0.06
CA GLY A 230 -18.57 16.40 0.25
C GLY A 230 -17.86 17.10 -0.91
N LYS A 231 -17.27 18.26 -0.61
CA LYS A 231 -16.49 19.02 -1.60
C LYS A 231 -15.22 18.27 -2.00
N ALA A 232 -14.76 18.50 -3.23
CA ALA A 232 -13.52 17.92 -3.75
C ALA A 232 -12.28 18.31 -2.92
N LEU A 233 -12.22 19.55 -2.42
CA LEU A 233 -11.20 20.06 -1.51
C LEU A 233 -11.78 21.25 -0.73
N ALA A 234 -11.06 21.73 0.30
CA ALA A 234 -11.48 22.83 1.17
C ALA A 234 -12.88 22.55 1.76
N GLN A 235 -12.93 21.56 2.65
CA GLN A 235 -14.17 21.04 3.24
C GLN A 235 -14.98 22.16 3.94
N SER A 236 -16.28 21.91 4.09
CA SER A 236 -17.21 22.69 4.91
C SER A 236 -17.66 21.87 6.13
N GLU A 237 -18.29 22.52 7.10
CA GLU A 237 -18.89 21.89 8.30
C GLU A 237 -19.96 20.85 7.98
N THR A 238 -20.35 20.76 6.71
CA THR A 238 -21.36 19.83 6.19
C THR A 238 -20.79 18.80 5.23
N CYS A 239 -19.47 18.79 5.03
CA CYS A 239 -18.77 17.72 4.34
C CYS A 239 -18.52 16.57 5.30
N MET A 240 -18.87 15.35 4.91
CA MET A 240 -18.82 14.18 5.77
C MET A 240 -17.42 13.85 6.34
N PRO A 241 -16.29 14.02 5.61
CA PRO A 241 -14.96 13.88 6.20
C PRO A 241 -14.74 14.79 7.43
N GLU A 242 -15.20 16.04 7.36
CA GLU A 242 -15.07 17.02 8.44
C GLU A 242 -16.03 16.74 9.60
N VAL A 243 -17.29 16.39 9.29
CA VAL A 243 -18.30 15.99 10.28
C VAL A 243 -17.78 14.88 11.18
N VAL A 244 -17.17 13.88 10.56
CA VAL A 244 -16.63 12.70 11.25
C VAL A 244 -15.34 13.04 11.99
N LEU A 245 -14.30 13.46 11.25
CA LEU A 245 -12.94 13.57 11.79
C LEU A 245 -12.78 14.81 12.68
N GLY A 246 -13.48 15.89 12.35
CA GLY A 246 -13.29 17.19 12.98
C GLY A 246 -11.87 17.74 12.78
N PRO A 247 -11.49 18.78 13.52
CA PRO A 247 -10.19 19.44 13.44
C PRO A 247 -9.10 18.66 14.18
N MET A 248 -8.95 17.36 13.90
CA MET A 248 -7.99 16.47 14.54
C MET A 248 -6.65 16.43 13.79
N PRO A 249 -5.50 16.38 14.52
CA PRO A 249 -4.23 15.94 13.95
C PRO A 249 -4.40 14.54 13.37
N HIS A 250 -4.23 14.43 12.06
CA HIS A 250 -4.42 13.21 11.29
C HIS A 250 -3.09 12.88 10.62
N ILE A 251 -2.55 11.72 10.95
CA ILE A 251 -1.28 11.22 10.44
C ILE A 251 -1.57 9.95 9.67
N TYR A 252 -0.88 9.72 8.57
CA TYR A 252 -1.29 8.65 7.67
C TYR A 252 -0.07 8.01 6.98
N PRO A 253 0.43 6.87 7.50
CA PRO A 253 1.28 5.96 6.75
C PRO A 253 0.68 5.56 5.41
N PHE A 254 1.38 5.88 4.31
CA PHE A 254 0.87 5.69 2.95
C PHE A 254 1.97 5.15 2.01
N ILE A 255 1.60 4.38 0.99
CA ILE A 255 2.60 3.80 0.08
C ILE A 255 3.14 4.87 -0.88
N VAL A 256 4.47 4.97 -1.01
CA VAL A 256 5.14 6.05 -1.75
C VAL A 256 4.76 6.12 -3.24
N ASN A 257 4.43 4.97 -3.86
CA ASN A 257 4.11 4.87 -5.28
C ASN A 257 2.63 5.09 -5.60
N ASP A 258 1.79 5.49 -4.64
CA ASP A 258 0.42 5.91 -4.89
C ASP A 258 0.14 7.36 -4.45
N PRO A 259 0.68 8.34 -5.19
CA PRO A 259 0.54 9.75 -4.85
C PRO A 259 -0.90 10.27 -4.97
N GLY A 260 -1.71 9.64 -5.83
CA GLY A 260 -3.07 10.11 -6.15
C GLY A 260 -3.99 10.04 -4.94
N GLU A 261 -4.08 8.88 -4.31
CA GLU A 261 -4.96 8.69 -3.16
C GLU A 261 -4.39 9.32 -1.89
N GLY A 262 -3.06 9.30 -1.69
CA GLY A 262 -2.42 10.04 -0.59
C GLY A 262 -2.71 11.54 -0.64
N THR A 263 -2.78 12.10 -1.86
CA THR A 263 -3.19 13.50 -2.07
C THR A 263 -4.66 13.76 -1.70
N GLN A 264 -5.55 12.78 -1.91
CA GLN A 264 -6.95 12.88 -1.50
C GLN A 264 -7.05 13.03 0.03
N ALA A 265 -6.34 12.19 0.79
CA ALA A 265 -6.29 12.26 2.24
C ALA A 265 -5.74 13.62 2.73
N LYS A 266 -4.66 14.12 2.12
CA LYS A 266 -4.10 15.47 2.39
C LYS A 266 -5.14 16.57 2.21
N ARG A 267 -5.91 16.53 1.11
CA ARG A 267 -6.80 17.63 0.70
C ARG A 267 -8.20 17.57 1.33
N ARG A 268 -8.68 16.39 1.70
CA ARG A 268 -10.05 16.18 2.21
C ARG A 268 -10.13 15.82 3.68
N ALA A 269 -9.02 15.39 4.29
CA ALA A 269 -8.99 14.95 5.68
C ALA A 269 -7.76 15.48 6.45
N GLN A 270 -7.15 16.59 6.00
CA GLN A 270 -6.00 17.26 6.63
C GLN A 270 -4.84 16.33 7.04
N ALA A 271 -4.63 15.24 6.30
CA ALA A 271 -3.66 14.21 6.65
C ALA A 271 -2.22 14.71 6.46
N VAL A 272 -1.35 14.41 7.44
CA VAL A 272 0.10 14.42 7.31
C VAL A 272 0.52 13.02 6.88
N ILE A 273 0.89 12.89 5.60
CA ILE A 273 1.32 11.61 5.02
C ILE A 273 2.73 11.29 5.46
N ILE A 274 2.93 10.06 5.94
CA ILE A 274 4.24 9.47 6.20
C ILE A 274 4.43 8.36 5.17
N ASP A 275 5.14 8.66 4.08
CA ASP A 275 5.31 7.67 3.02
C ASP A 275 6.17 6.49 3.52
N HIS A 276 5.77 5.28 3.12
CA HIS A 276 6.48 4.04 3.41
C HIS A 276 6.90 3.34 2.11
N LEU A 277 7.92 2.49 2.23
CA LEU A 277 8.47 1.70 1.12
C LEU A 277 7.40 0.79 0.50
N THR A 278 7.56 0.51 -0.78
CA THR A 278 6.82 -0.58 -1.44
C THR A 278 7.25 -1.93 -0.88
N PRO A 279 6.45 -3.00 -1.06
CA PRO A 279 6.92 -4.36 -0.84
C PRO A 279 8.26 -4.61 -1.55
N PRO A 280 9.11 -5.50 -1.00
CA PRO A 280 10.27 -6.01 -1.72
C PRO A 280 9.84 -6.56 -3.07
N LEU A 281 10.59 -6.22 -4.11
CA LEU A 281 10.39 -6.73 -5.47
C LEU A 281 11.41 -7.82 -5.75
N THR A 282 10.98 -8.89 -6.41
CA THR A 282 11.85 -9.94 -6.93
C THR A 282 11.37 -10.38 -8.32
N ARG A 283 12.15 -11.22 -9.01
CA ARG A 283 11.75 -11.83 -10.28
C ARG A 283 10.75 -12.97 -10.02
N ALA A 284 9.77 -13.15 -10.89
CA ALA A 284 8.74 -14.17 -10.71
C ALA A 284 9.33 -15.59 -10.79
N GLU A 285 10.38 -15.77 -11.61
CA GLU A 285 10.98 -17.06 -11.95
C GLU A 285 9.96 -18.05 -12.55
N THR A 286 10.42 -19.22 -12.98
CA THR A 286 9.54 -20.31 -13.43
C THR A 286 9.37 -21.38 -12.35
N TYR A 287 8.16 -21.90 -12.20
CA TYR A 287 7.85 -22.96 -11.23
C TYR A 287 6.79 -23.94 -11.75
N GLY A 288 6.79 -25.15 -11.18
CA GLY A 288 5.80 -26.19 -11.51
C GLY A 288 5.78 -26.50 -13.02
N PRO A 289 4.59 -26.55 -13.66
CA PRO A 289 4.46 -26.84 -15.09
C PRO A 289 5.20 -25.85 -16.01
N LEU A 290 5.41 -24.59 -15.59
CA LEU A 290 6.16 -23.61 -16.38
C LEU A 290 7.64 -23.98 -16.48
N LYS A 291 8.22 -24.47 -15.37
CA LYS A 291 9.61 -24.95 -15.35
C LYS A 291 9.78 -26.26 -16.12
N GLU A 292 8.77 -27.14 -16.06
CA GLU A 292 8.74 -28.36 -16.87
C GLU A 292 8.62 -28.03 -18.37
N LEU A 293 7.79 -27.04 -18.72
CA LEU A 293 7.69 -26.54 -20.09
C LEU A 293 8.99 -25.90 -20.58
N GLU A 294 9.64 -25.06 -19.77
CA GLU A 294 10.94 -24.46 -20.08
C GLU A 294 11.98 -25.55 -20.38
N ALA A 295 12.10 -26.56 -19.51
CA ALA A 295 13.01 -27.69 -19.72
C ALA A 295 12.69 -28.48 -21.00
N LEU A 296 11.40 -28.72 -21.30
CA LEU A 296 10.99 -29.41 -22.52
C LEU A 296 11.28 -28.60 -23.79
N VAL A 297 11.06 -27.27 -23.74
CA VAL A 297 11.35 -26.35 -24.84
C VAL A 297 12.87 -26.29 -25.10
N ASP A 298 13.68 -26.22 -24.04
CA ASP A 298 15.14 -26.26 -24.17
C ASP A 298 15.61 -27.58 -24.78
N GLU A 299 15.12 -28.72 -24.30
CA GLU A 299 15.45 -30.04 -24.86
C GLU A 299 15.00 -30.15 -26.33
N TYR A 300 13.87 -29.53 -26.70
CA TYR A 300 13.39 -29.50 -28.07
C TYR A 300 14.37 -28.78 -29.00
N TYR A 301 14.89 -27.62 -28.57
CA TYR A 301 15.87 -26.87 -29.35
C TYR A 301 17.26 -27.53 -29.37
N GLU A 302 17.67 -28.24 -28.33
CA GLU A 302 18.89 -29.08 -28.37
C GLU A 302 18.78 -30.23 -29.37
N ALA A 303 17.62 -30.89 -29.41
CA ALA A 303 17.36 -32.01 -30.32
C ALA A 303 17.19 -31.53 -31.77
N ALA A 304 16.90 -30.24 -31.99
CA ALA A 304 16.67 -29.63 -33.28
C ALA A 304 17.87 -29.82 -34.22
N GLY A 305 17.67 -30.60 -35.28
CA GLY A 305 18.71 -30.91 -36.27
C GLY A 305 19.63 -32.09 -35.94
N VAL A 306 19.48 -32.73 -34.77
CA VAL A 306 20.33 -33.85 -34.32
C VAL A 306 19.53 -35.17 -34.19
N ASP A 307 18.31 -35.12 -33.65
CA ASP A 307 17.44 -36.30 -33.49
C ASP A 307 15.98 -36.01 -33.89
N PRO A 308 15.61 -36.23 -35.17
CA PRO A 308 14.27 -35.93 -35.66
C PRO A 308 13.14 -36.67 -34.92
N ARG A 309 13.40 -37.87 -34.38
CA ARG A 309 12.37 -38.65 -33.68
C ARG A 309 12.08 -38.06 -32.30
N ARG A 310 13.11 -37.53 -31.66
CA ARG A 310 12.99 -36.91 -30.33
C ARG A 310 12.25 -35.58 -30.41
N ILE A 311 12.52 -34.77 -31.43
CA ILE A 311 11.78 -33.53 -31.72
C ILE A 311 10.26 -33.79 -31.81
N ASP A 312 9.82 -34.80 -32.57
CA ASP A 312 8.39 -35.11 -32.72
C ASP A 312 7.72 -35.59 -31.42
N HIS A 313 8.51 -36.16 -30.50
CA HIS A 313 8.02 -36.53 -29.18
C HIS A 313 7.92 -35.31 -28.26
N LEU A 314 9.00 -34.53 -28.16
CA LEU A 314 9.06 -33.32 -27.34
C LEU A 314 8.00 -32.30 -27.75
N ARG A 315 7.80 -32.10 -29.06
CA ARG A 315 6.73 -31.21 -29.57
C ARG A 315 5.35 -31.61 -29.05
N ARG A 316 5.03 -32.90 -29.07
CA ARG A 316 3.73 -33.40 -28.59
C ARG A 316 3.59 -33.24 -27.08
N GLU A 317 4.67 -33.43 -26.33
CA GLU A 317 4.67 -33.20 -24.88
C GLU A 317 4.50 -31.72 -24.56
N ILE A 318 5.24 -30.82 -25.22
CA ILE A 318 5.12 -29.37 -25.05
C ILE A 318 3.69 -28.91 -25.35
N LEU A 319 3.14 -29.24 -26.51
CA LEU A 319 1.78 -28.81 -26.88
C LEU A 319 0.71 -29.41 -25.95
N SER A 320 0.88 -30.67 -25.53
CA SER A 320 -0.03 -31.32 -24.59
C SER A 320 0.01 -30.63 -23.22
N LEU A 321 1.20 -30.37 -22.68
CA LEU A 321 1.36 -29.74 -21.37
C LEU A 321 0.87 -28.29 -21.41
N THR A 322 1.15 -27.57 -22.50
CA THR A 322 0.68 -26.19 -22.74
C THR A 322 -0.83 -26.11 -22.80
N SER A 323 -1.49 -27.08 -23.46
CA SER A 323 -2.96 -27.13 -23.53
C SER A 323 -3.62 -27.55 -22.21
N VAL A 324 -3.05 -28.52 -21.49
CA VAL A 324 -3.57 -28.95 -20.17
C VAL A 324 -3.47 -27.84 -19.12
N THR A 325 -2.44 -27.00 -19.21
CA THR A 325 -2.22 -25.87 -18.30
C THR A 325 -3.01 -24.61 -18.72
N GLY A 326 -3.54 -24.56 -19.94
CA GLY A 326 -4.23 -23.40 -20.51
C GLY A 326 -3.32 -22.28 -21.03
N LEU A 327 -2.00 -22.52 -21.02
CA LEU A 327 -0.99 -21.57 -21.51
C LEU A 327 -1.07 -21.36 -23.03
N ASP A 328 -1.76 -22.25 -23.75
CA ASP A 328 -2.02 -22.10 -25.18
C ASP A 328 -2.83 -20.84 -25.50
N GLN A 329 -3.82 -20.53 -24.65
CA GLN A 329 -4.63 -19.32 -24.78
C GLN A 329 -3.87 -18.07 -24.35
N ASP A 330 -3.09 -18.17 -23.26
CA ASP A 330 -2.35 -17.04 -22.72
C ASP A 330 -1.20 -16.60 -23.64
N ALA A 331 -0.47 -17.56 -24.23
CA ALA A 331 0.60 -17.30 -25.20
C ALA A 331 0.08 -16.99 -26.62
N GLY A 332 -1.24 -17.03 -26.85
CA GLY A 332 -1.85 -16.72 -28.14
C GLY A 332 -1.51 -17.74 -29.25
N LEU A 333 -1.49 -19.02 -28.89
CA LEU A 333 -1.26 -20.11 -29.83
C LEU A 333 -2.44 -20.27 -30.76
N SER A 334 -2.16 -20.43 -32.06
CA SER A 334 -3.18 -20.48 -33.10
C SER A 334 -3.56 -21.91 -33.50
N GLY A 335 -2.69 -22.88 -33.23
CA GLY A 335 -2.73 -24.25 -33.75
C GLY A 335 -2.52 -24.33 -35.26
N SER A 336 -2.21 -23.21 -35.93
CA SER A 336 -2.12 -23.13 -37.40
C SER A 336 -0.71 -23.29 -37.93
N ASP A 337 0.29 -22.97 -37.10
CA ASP A 337 1.71 -23.14 -37.36
C ASP A 337 2.41 -23.52 -36.05
N GLU A 338 2.80 -24.79 -35.95
CA GLU A 338 3.40 -25.36 -34.73
C GLU A 338 4.76 -24.73 -34.40
N GLU A 339 5.52 -24.27 -35.38
CA GLU A 339 6.85 -23.67 -35.16
C GLU A 339 6.72 -22.24 -34.64
N SER A 340 5.79 -21.46 -35.23
CA SER A 340 5.40 -20.14 -34.73
C SER A 340 4.80 -20.21 -33.32
N ASP A 341 3.96 -21.21 -33.05
CA ASP A 341 3.33 -21.39 -31.75
C ASP A 341 4.36 -21.77 -30.66
N LEU A 342 5.38 -22.58 -30.97
CA LEU A 342 6.48 -22.86 -30.03
C LEU A 342 7.31 -21.61 -29.72
N ALA A 343 7.61 -20.78 -30.72
CA ALA A 343 8.35 -19.53 -30.50
C ALA A 343 7.59 -18.54 -29.62
N LYS A 344 6.25 -18.44 -29.78
CA LYS A 344 5.40 -17.61 -28.91
C LYS A 344 5.37 -18.14 -27.48
N LEU A 345 5.26 -19.45 -27.32
CA LEU A 345 5.28 -20.07 -25.99
C LEU A 345 6.59 -19.76 -25.28
N ASP A 346 7.71 -19.89 -25.99
CA ASP A 346 9.03 -19.59 -25.46
C ASP A 346 9.19 -18.13 -25.02
N ALA A 347 8.77 -17.19 -25.87
CA ALA A 347 8.73 -15.76 -25.55
C ALA A 347 7.89 -15.49 -24.29
N TYR A 348 6.71 -16.11 -24.20
CA TYR A 348 5.80 -15.95 -23.08
C TYR A 348 6.37 -16.50 -21.77
N LEU A 349 7.05 -17.66 -21.81
CA LEU A 349 7.72 -18.23 -20.64
C LEU A 349 8.86 -17.32 -20.14
N CYS A 350 9.65 -16.75 -21.07
CA CYS A 350 10.70 -15.79 -20.75
C CYS A 350 10.13 -14.50 -20.12
N GLU A 351 9.09 -13.91 -20.70
CA GLU A 351 8.44 -12.70 -20.15
C GLU A 351 7.88 -12.94 -18.75
N LEU A 352 7.24 -14.09 -18.52
CA LEU A 352 6.73 -14.46 -17.20
C LEU A 352 7.85 -14.59 -16.17
N LYS A 353 8.96 -15.27 -16.53
CA LYS A 353 10.11 -15.47 -15.63
C LYS A 353 10.72 -14.16 -15.17
N GLU A 354 10.85 -13.19 -16.08
CA GLU A 354 11.45 -11.87 -15.83
C GLU A 354 10.52 -10.86 -15.13
N ALA A 355 9.22 -11.14 -15.04
CA ALA A 355 8.27 -10.20 -14.47
C ALA A 355 8.61 -9.86 -13.02
N GLN A 356 8.69 -8.57 -12.68
CA GLN A 356 8.88 -8.15 -11.30
C GLN A 356 7.58 -8.31 -10.51
N ILE A 357 7.63 -9.16 -9.50
CA ILE A 357 6.53 -9.41 -8.57
C ILE A 357 6.91 -8.96 -7.16
N ARG A 358 5.91 -8.87 -6.29
CA ARG A 358 6.12 -8.56 -4.88
C ARG A 358 6.49 -9.84 -4.14
N ASP A 359 7.64 -9.84 -3.47
CA ASP A 359 8.07 -10.95 -2.60
C ASP A 359 7.62 -10.73 -1.16
N GLY A 360 6.29 -10.71 -0.99
CA GLY A 360 5.64 -10.43 0.28
C GLY A 360 5.12 -9.01 0.42
N LEU A 361 5.16 -8.48 1.64
CA LEU A 361 4.57 -7.20 2.03
C LEU A 361 5.58 -6.37 2.85
N HIS A 362 5.47 -5.04 2.78
CA HIS A 362 6.25 -4.15 3.64
C HIS A 362 5.71 -4.16 5.07
N VAL A 363 6.59 -4.06 6.07
CA VAL A 363 6.22 -3.83 7.47
C VAL A 363 6.68 -2.43 7.85
N PHE A 364 5.73 -1.52 8.08
CA PHE A 364 6.04 -0.12 8.40
C PHE A 364 7.01 -0.03 9.57
N GLY A 365 8.11 0.70 9.40
CA GLY A 365 9.14 0.83 10.42
C GLY A 365 10.23 -0.26 10.38
N GLN A 366 10.24 -1.13 9.37
CA GLN A 366 11.27 -2.17 9.17
C GLN A 366 11.85 -2.09 7.75
N SER A 367 13.18 -2.16 7.64
CA SER A 367 13.86 -2.21 6.34
C SER A 367 14.03 -3.66 5.87
N PRO A 368 14.01 -3.93 4.56
CA PRO A 368 14.31 -5.26 4.04
C PRO A 368 15.76 -5.64 4.33
N THR A 369 16.02 -6.93 4.45
CA THR A 369 17.34 -7.49 4.77
C THR A 369 17.64 -8.72 3.91
N GLY A 370 18.91 -9.01 3.64
CA GLY A 370 19.31 -10.22 2.92
C GLY A 370 18.83 -10.21 1.47
N ALA A 371 18.24 -11.31 1.00
CA ALA A 371 17.76 -11.42 -0.38
C ALA A 371 16.74 -10.32 -0.74
N LEU A 372 15.80 -10.00 0.15
CA LEU A 372 14.81 -8.95 -0.08
C LEU A 372 15.43 -7.56 -0.28
N GLU A 373 16.54 -7.28 0.43
CA GLU A 373 17.28 -6.02 0.28
C GLU A 373 18.01 -5.99 -1.06
N ARG A 374 18.74 -7.06 -1.37
CA ARG A 374 19.49 -7.21 -2.62
C ARG A 374 18.56 -7.07 -3.83
N ASP A 375 17.48 -7.84 -3.86
CA ASP A 375 16.56 -7.89 -5.00
C ASP A 375 15.85 -6.54 -5.19
N LEU A 376 15.46 -5.88 -4.10
CA LEU A 376 14.90 -4.53 -4.18
C LEU A 376 15.92 -3.52 -4.70
N VAL A 377 17.17 -3.57 -4.24
CA VAL A 377 18.24 -2.68 -4.71
C VAL A 377 18.47 -2.86 -6.21
N ILE A 378 18.54 -4.12 -6.68
CA ILE A 378 18.67 -4.45 -8.10
C ILE A 378 17.47 -3.92 -8.87
N ALA A 379 16.25 -4.14 -8.37
CA ALA A 379 15.02 -3.66 -8.99
C ALA A 379 15.02 -2.12 -9.15
N LEU A 380 15.45 -1.38 -8.13
CA LEU A 380 15.54 0.09 -8.16
C LEU A 380 16.54 0.63 -9.18
N VAL A 381 17.56 -0.15 -9.53
CA VAL A 381 18.57 0.25 -10.53
C VAL A 381 18.45 -0.47 -11.87
N ARG A 382 17.44 -1.34 -12.02
CA ARG A 382 17.20 -2.13 -13.23
C ARG A 382 16.85 -1.26 -14.43
N VAL A 383 16.08 -0.20 -14.23
CA VAL A 383 15.67 0.74 -15.28
C VAL A 383 16.50 2.03 -15.18
N PRO A 384 16.81 2.71 -16.31
CA PRO A 384 17.47 4.00 -16.29
C PRO A 384 16.69 5.02 -15.46
N ARG A 385 17.41 5.75 -14.61
CA ARG A 385 16.88 6.80 -13.73
C ARG A 385 17.21 8.16 -14.34
N GLY A 386 16.45 9.21 -14.05
CA GLY A 386 16.82 10.58 -14.48
C GLY A 386 17.15 10.72 -15.97
N ASP A 387 18.42 11.03 -16.28
CA ASP A 387 18.95 11.16 -17.65
C ASP A 387 19.41 9.83 -18.28
N GLY A 388 19.43 8.75 -17.50
CA GLY A 388 19.82 7.40 -17.92
C GLY A 388 21.31 7.20 -18.15
N THR A 389 22.18 8.11 -17.69
CA THR A 389 23.63 8.03 -17.95
C THR A 389 24.46 7.92 -16.67
N GLY A 390 25.67 7.35 -16.79
CA GLY A 390 26.61 7.27 -15.67
C GLY A 390 26.03 6.49 -14.48
N GLU A 391 25.95 7.13 -13.32
CA GLU A 391 25.34 6.52 -12.12
C GLU A 391 23.84 6.26 -12.25
N ASN A 392 23.17 6.93 -13.19
CA ASN A 392 21.73 6.80 -13.43
C ASN A 392 21.39 5.73 -14.47
N ALA A 393 22.39 5.09 -15.10
CA ALA A 393 22.15 4.04 -16.08
C ALA A 393 21.56 2.77 -15.44
N SER A 394 20.89 1.95 -16.24
CA SER A 394 20.52 0.59 -15.82
C SER A 394 21.76 -0.24 -15.52
N LEU A 395 21.72 -1.04 -14.44
CA LEU A 395 22.82 -1.94 -14.10
C LEU A 395 23.07 -2.98 -15.21
N ILE A 396 22.03 -3.62 -15.73
CA ILE A 396 22.18 -4.65 -16.77
C ILE A 396 22.57 -4.06 -18.13
N GLN A 397 22.11 -2.85 -18.48
CA GLN A 397 22.60 -2.16 -19.68
C GLN A 397 24.08 -1.78 -19.53
N ALA A 398 24.51 -1.34 -18.35
CA ALA A 398 25.90 -1.00 -18.08
C ALA A 398 26.82 -2.23 -18.17
N ILE A 399 26.39 -3.38 -17.63
CA ILE A 399 27.09 -4.67 -17.78
C ILE A 399 27.17 -5.05 -19.27
N SER A 400 26.04 -5.01 -20.00
CA SER A 400 26.01 -5.29 -21.44
C SER A 400 26.98 -4.41 -22.23
N GLN A 401 27.04 -3.11 -21.90
CA GLN A 401 27.94 -2.15 -22.53
C GLN A 401 29.42 -2.47 -22.26
N ASP A 402 29.80 -2.72 -21.00
CA ASP A 402 31.18 -2.99 -20.63
C ASP A 402 31.67 -4.35 -21.18
N LEU A 403 30.78 -5.33 -21.31
CA LEU A 403 31.06 -6.62 -21.96
C LEU A 403 30.99 -6.56 -23.49
N GLY A 404 30.58 -5.44 -24.08
CA GLY A 404 30.55 -5.25 -25.54
C GLY A 404 29.51 -6.11 -26.26
N LEU A 405 28.40 -6.48 -25.60
CA LEU A 405 27.41 -7.43 -26.14
C LEU A 405 26.56 -6.88 -27.30
N GLY A 406 26.53 -5.55 -27.48
CA GLY A 406 25.95 -4.92 -28.66
C GLY A 406 24.42 -4.90 -28.73
N PHE A 407 23.71 -5.10 -27.61
CA PHE A 407 22.25 -5.06 -27.54
C PHE A 407 21.74 -4.33 -26.28
N ASP A 408 20.49 -3.89 -26.31
CA ASP A 408 19.80 -3.32 -25.15
C ASP A 408 18.99 -4.40 -24.42
N PRO A 409 19.40 -4.86 -23.22
CA PRO A 409 18.68 -5.89 -22.47
C PRO A 409 17.27 -5.47 -22.00
N LEU A 410 16.91 -4.18 -22.07
CA LEU A 410 15.57 -3.71 -21.70
C LEU A 410 14.62 -3.58 -22.90
N ASP A 411 15.12 -3.68 -24.13
CA ASP A 411 14.35 -3.50 -25.38
C ASP A 411 14.75 -4.57 -26.42
N ALA A 412 14.92 -5.82 -25.95
CA ALA A 412 15.30 -6.95 -26.79
C ALA A 412 14.17 -7.97 -26.91
N ASP A 413 14.09 -8.62 -28.07
CA ASP A 413 13.26 -9.80 -28.28
C ASP A 413 13.90 -11.00 -27.54
N MET A 414 13.30 -11.38 -26.41
CA MET A 414 13.84 -12.44 -25.56
C MET A 414 13.91 -13.80 -26.27
N ALA A 415 12.99 -14.08 -27.20
CA ALA A 415 12.94 -15.35 -27.92
C ALA A 415 13.95 -15.42 -29.09
N ALA A 416 14.56 -14.29 -29.48
CA ALA A 416 15.55 -14.28 -30.54
C ALA A 416 16.78 -15.12 -30.17
N ALA A 417 17.28 -15.91 -31.12
CA ALA A 417 18.48 -16.72 -30.94
C ALA A 417 19.70 -15.83 -30.61
N TRP A 418 20.51 -16.25 -29.64
CA TRP A 418 21.72 -15.54 -29.24
C TRP A 418 22.90 -15.88 -30.14
N GLU A 419 23.22 -14.94 -31.03
CA GLU A 419 24.38 -15.00 -31.93
C GLU A 419 25.60 -14.21 -31.42
N GLY A 420 25.46 -13.51 -30.27
CA GLY A 420 26.51 -12.69 -29.69
C GLY A 420 27.62 -13.47 -28.98
N GLU A 421 28.61 -12.74 -28.47
CA GLU A 421 29.67 -13.33 -27.66
C GLU A 421 29.12 -13.92 -26.35
N ARG A 422 29.82 -14.91 -25.82
CA ARG A 422 29.50 -15.56 -24.54
C ARG A 422 30.66 -15.36 -23.55
N PRO A 423 30.80 -14.18 -22.93
CA PRO A 423 31.90 -13.92 -22.01
C PRO A 423 31.97 -14.92 -20.85
N ASP A 424 33.17 -15.32 -20.45
CA ASP A 424 33.39 -16.29 -19.36
C ASP A 424 32.67 -15.90 -18.05
N VAL A 425 32.59 -14.60 -17.76
CA VAL A 425 31.91 -14.08 -16.57
C VAL A 425 30.40 -14.33 -16.57
N LEU A 426 29.76 -14.37 -17.75
CA LEU A 426 28.33 -14.70 -17.90
C LEU A 426 28.12 -16.21 -18.04
N ALA A 427 29.09 -16.93 -18.62
CA ALA A 427 29.05 -18.39 -18.66
C ALA A 427 29.20 -19.01 -17.25
N ALA A 428 29.91 -18.33 -16.34
CA ALA A 428 30.17 -18.83 -14.98
C ALA A 428 29.00 -18.70 -14.00
N VAL A 429 27.99 -17.85 -14.29
CA VAL A 429 26.87 -17.62 -13.35
C VAL A 429 25.74 -18.64 -13.47
N SER A 430 25.65 -19.39 -14.57
CA SER A 430 24.69 -20.48 -14.73
C SER A 430 25.19 -21.54 -15.71
N ASP A 431 25.00 -22.81 -15.32
CA ASP A 431 25.25 -24.00 -16.12
C ASP A 431 24.09 -24.36 -17.08
N ASP A 432 22.99 -23.60 -17.04
CA ASP A 432 21.82 -23.83 -17.90
C ASP A 432 22.15 -23.53 -19.38
N ASN A 433 21.24 -23.90 -20.28
CA ASN A 433 21.45 -23.62 -21.69
C ASN A 433 21.54 -22.11 -22.00
N TRP A 434 22.29 -21.77 -23.06
CA TRP A 434 22.48 -20.39 -23.53
C TRP A 434 22.25 -20.30 -25.03
N ARG A 435 20.97 -20.38 -25.39
CA ARG A 435 20.44 -20.36 -26.76
C ARG A 435 19.84 -19.00 -27.16
N SER A 436 19.22 -18.27 -26.23
CA SER A 436 18.35 -17.13 -26.53
C SER A 436 18.89 -15.81 -25.96
N THR A 437 18.36 -14.70 -26.46
CA THR A 437 18.61 -13.37 -25.90
C THR A 437 18.06 -13.29 -24.48
N GLY A 438 16.96 -13.98 -24.18
CA GLY A 438 16.44 -14.18 -22.82
C GLY A 438 17.47 -14.80 -21.88
N ASP A 439 18.13 -15.87 -22.29
CA ASP A 439 19.17 -16.53 -21.47
C ASP A 439 20.38 -15.62 -21.21
N THR A 440 20.63 -14.70 -22.13
CA THR A 440 21.68 -13.67 -21.99
C THR A 440 21.27 -12.63 -20.95
N ILE A 441 20.02 -12.16 -21.01
CA ILE A 441 19.45 -11.23 -20.04
C ILE A 441 19.43 -11.88 -18.65
N GLU A 442 19.02 -13.14 -18.56
CA GLU A 442 19.01 -13.89 -17.31
C GLU A 442 20.40 -13.95 -16.66
N ARG A 443 21.44 -14.20 -17.46
CA ARG A 443 22.84 -14.18 -17.00
C ARG A 443 23.31 -12.79 -16.59
N LEU A 444 22.84 -11.72 -17.25
CA LEU A 444 23.11 -10.34 -16.81
C LEU A 444 22.47 -10.06 -15.44
N GLU A 445 21.25 -10.54 -15.21
CA GLU A 445 20.55 -10.41 -13.92
C GLU A 445 21.25 -11.22 -12.81
N MET A 446 21.66 -12.46 -13.09
CA MET A 446 22.46 -13.26 -12.16
C MET A 446 23.82 -12.63 -11.86
N LEU A 447 24.50 -12.08 -12.86
CA LEU A 447 25.75 -11.36 -12.63
C LEU A 447 25.51 -10.08 -11.81
N ALA A 448 24.39 -9.37 -11.99
CA ALA A 448 24.01 -8.25 -11.15
C ALA A 448 23.84 -8.67 -9.67
N ILE A 449 23.25 -9.84 -9.41
CA ILE A 449 23.18 -10.44 -8.06
C ILE A 449 24.59 -10.65 -7.50
N GLU A 450 25.49 -11.31 -8.23
CA GLU A 450 26.86 -11.56 -7.78
C GLU A 450 27.64 -10.26 -7.52
N LEU A 451 27.45 -9.23 -8.35
CA LEU A 451 28.05 -7.90 -8.17
C LEU A 451 27.54 -7.21 -6.90
N VAL A 452 26.22 -7.18 -6.69
CA VAL A 452 25.60 -6.53 -5.52
C VAL A 452 25.95 -7.25 -4.22
N GLU A 453 26.17 -8.56 -4.27
CA GLU A 453 26.62 -9.34 -3.11
C GLU A 453 28.16 -9.34 -2.92
N GLY A 454 28.90 -8.66 -3.80
CA GLY A 454 30.36 -8.54 -3.72
C GLY A 454 31.09 -9.86 -4.00
N ARG A 455 30.47 -10.76 -4.78
CA ARG A 455 31.04 -12.06 -5.19
C ARG A 455 31.66 -12.03 -6.59
N ALA A 456 31.39 -11.00 -7.38
CA ALA A 456 31.99 -10.76 -8.69
C ALA A 456 32.71 -9.40 -8.75
N ASP A 457 33.73 -9.32 -9.60
CA ASP A 457 34.43 -8.07 -9.92
C ASP A 457 33.64 -7.25 -10.95
N VAL A 458 33.70 -5.92 -10.85
CA VAL A 458 33.04 -5.01 -11.79
C VAL A 458 33.57 -5.20 -13.23
N CYS A 459 32.64 -5.31 -14.19
CA CYS A 459 32.97 -5.61 -15.59
C CYS A 459 33.72 -4.48 -16.31
N GLY A 460 33.48 -3.22 -15.91
CA GLY A 460 34.11 -2.06 -16.50
C GLY A 460 33.66 -0.73 -15.87
N ASN A 461 33.88 0.36 -16.60
CA ASN A 461 33.67 1.71 -16.09
C ASN A 461 32.18 2.12 -16.06
N ALA A 462 31.33 1.57 -16.93
CA ALA A 462 29.90 1.83 -16.89
C ALA A 462 29.28 1.15 -15.66
N THR A 463 29.54 -0.15 -15.47
CA THR A 463 29.11 -0.95 -14.31
C THR A 463 29.62 -0.35 -13.01
N ALA A 464 30.89 0.06 -12.95
CA ALA A 464 31.48 0.65 -11.75
C ALA A 464 30.75 1.93 -11.28
N LYS A 465 30.27 2.77 -12.20
CA LYS A 465 29.51 3.98 -11.83
C LYS A 465 28.16 3.66 -11.21
N VAL A 466 27.44 2.67 -11.77
CA VAL A 466 26.15 2.23 -11.21
C VAL A 466 26.36 1.55 -9.86
N MET A 467 27.38 0.68 -9.74
CA MET A 467 27.73 0.02 -8.47
C MET A 467 28.13 1.03 -7.38
N GLN A 468 28.90 2.07 -7.72
CA GLN A 468 29.23 3.14 -6.78
C GLN A 468 27.96 3.82 -6.24
N HIS A 469 26.97 4.08 -7.10
CA HIS A 469 25.70 4.68 -6.70
C HIS A 469 24.86 3.75 -5.82
N ILE A 470 24.85 2.45 -6.13
CA ILE A 470 24.22 1.43 -5.30
C ILE A 470 24.80 1.49 -3.89
N GLU A 471 26.13 1.47 -3.76
CA GLU A 471 26.83 1.50 -2.48
C GLU A 471 26.66 2.82 -1.71
N SER A 472 26.76 3.96 -2.39
CA SER A 472 26.76 5.26 -1.73
C SER A 472 25.36 5.81 -1.43
N THR A 473 24.34 5.36 -2.17
CA THR A 473 23.02 5.99 -2.17
C THR A 473 21.91 4.97 -1.98
N VAL A 474 21.79 3.96 -2.85
CA VAL A 474 20.62 3.07 -2.86
C VAL A 474 20.58 2.19 -1.61
N PHE A 475 21.67 1.50 -1.30
CA PHE A 475 21.76 0.68 -0.08
C PHE A 475 21.50 1.49 1.19
N PRO A 476 22.17 2.64 1.45
CA PRO A 476 21.86 3.47 2.61
C PRO A 476 20.39 3.89 2.67
N CYS A 477 19.78 4.27 1.55
CA CYS A 477 18.37 4.66 1.50
C CYS A 477 17.43 3.51 1.89
N VAL A 478 17.65 2.30 1.35
CA VAL A 478 16.85 1.10 1.65
C VAL A 478 17.07 0.65 3.11
N ARG A 479 18.31 0.61 3.59
CA ARG A 479 18.64 0.23 4.98
C ARG A 479 18.10 1.18 6.03
N ASP A 480 17.97 2.46 5.69
CA ASP A 480 17.47 3.48 6.61
C ASP A 480 15.94 3.64 6.56
N CYS A 481 15.25 3.08 5.56
CA CYS A 481 13.84 3.42 5.28
C CYS A 481 12.92 3.13 6.48
N GLY A 482 13.03 1.94 7.09
CA GLY A 482 12.21 1.57 8.25
C GLY A 482 12.47 2.49 9.45
N LEU A 483 13.74 2.82 9.73
CA LEU A 483 14.07 3.75 10.80
C LEU A 483 13.49 5.14 10.53
N LYS A 484 13.57 5.63 9.28
CA LYS A 484 13.04 6.94 8.87
C LYS A 484 11.51 6.98 8.94
N GLU A 485 10.82 5.91 8.54
CA GLU A 485 9.37 5.76 8.67
C GLU A 485 8.91 5.90 10.14
N GLY A 486 9.52 5.11 11.04
CA GLY A 486 9.22 5.17 12.47
C GLY A 486 9.54 6.53 13.09
N THR A 487 10.70 7.11 12.74
CA THR A 487 11.12 8.44 13.21
C THR A 487 10.18 9.54 12.72
N ALA A 488 9.71 9.47 11.47
CA ALA A 488 8.78 10.43 10.91
C ALA A 488 7.40 10.35 11.57
N LEU A 489 6.92 9.13 11.86
CA LEU A 489 5.70 8.92 12.65
C LEU A 489 5.82 9.55 14.05
N LEU A 490 6.92 9.31 14.77
CA LEU A 490 7.17 9.90 16.09
C LEU A 490 7.32 11.42 16.04
N THR A 491 7.93 11.95 14.98
CA THR A 491 8.05 13.38 14.72
C THR A 491 6.67 14.02 14.58
N ALA A 492 5.80 13.41 13.77
CA ALA A 492 4.42 13.85 13.59
C ALA A 492 3.62 13.75 14.89
N LEU A 493 3.70 12.62 15.60
CA LEU A 493 3.02 12.41 16.89
C LEU A 493 3.57 13.27 18.04
N SER A 494 4.68 13.99 17.80
CA SER A 494 5.22 15.00 18.69
C SER A 494 4.87 16.43 18.26
N GLY A 495 4.00 16.58 17.24
CA GLY A 495 3.56 17.87 16.72
C GLY A 495 4.68 18.68 16.05
N HIS A 496 5.71 18.00 15.54
CA HIS A 496 6.79 18.62 14.79
C HIS A 496 6.53 18.57 13.28
N PHE A 497 7.26 19.41 12.55
CA PHE A 497 7.20 19.47 11.10
C PHE A 497 7.76 18.18 10.49
N VAL A 498 7.01 17.58 9.56
CA VAL A 498 7.45 16.49 8.70
C VAL A 498 7.80 17.07 7.34
N ALA A 499 9.03 16.85 6.88
CA ALA A 499 9.49 17.39 5.62
C ALA A 499 8.76 16.75 4.43
N PRO A 500 8.31 17.53 3.44
CA PRO A 500 7.75 16.97 2.21
C PRO A 500 8.86 16.34 1.34
N ALA A 501 8.49 15.32 0.58
CA ALA A 501 9.35 14.65 -0.39
C ALA A 501 8.58 14.34 -1.68
N PRO A 502 9.29 14.05 -2.79
CA PRO A 502 8.68 13.48 -3.99
C PRO A 502 8.03 12.12 -3.69
N SER A 503 7.06 11.74 -4.52
CA SER A 503 6.31 10.48 -4.45
C SER A 503 6.14 9.91 -5.85
N GLY A 504 6.23 8.59 -6.01
CA GLY A 504 6.23 7.91 -7.29
C GLY A 504 6.80 6.49 -7.18
N ALA A 505 6.68 5.74 -8.28
CA ALA A 505 7.41 4.50 -8.48
C ALA A 505 8.84 4.80 -8.94
#